data_AF-A0AAV7HZ35-F1
#
_entry.id   AF-A0AAV7HZ35-F1
#
_cell.length_a   1.000
_cell.length_b   1.000
_cell.length_c   1.000
_cell.angle_alpha   90.00
_cell.angle_beta   90.00
_cell.angle_gamma   90.00
#
_symmetry.space_group_name_H-M   'P 1'
#
loop_
_entity.id
_entity.type
_entity.pdbx_description
1 polymer ?
#
loop_
_entity_poly.entity_id
_entity_poly.type
_entity_poly.pdbx_seq_one_letter_code
_entity_poly.pdbx_strand_id
1 'polypeptide(L)' 'MSDFSDTNNNTEEFCRLQYNNFSIPDGEIWCNWVWDSILCWPPIKASSTVTQRCPLANGIDTTNEKVVQNV' A
#
# COMPACT_ATOMS: atom_id res chain seq x y z
N MET A 1 20.46 7.98 -17.15
CA MET A 1 19.68 9.15 -16.70
C MET A 1 18.50 8.61 -15.90
N SER A 2 18.70 8.37 -14.61
CA SER A 2 17.66 7.83 -13.72
C SER A 2 17.86 8.47 -12.35
N ASP A 3 17.60 9.77 -12.30
CA ASP A 3 17.44 10.53 -11.06
C ASP A 3 15.95 10.61 -10.77
N PHE A 4 15.44 9.63 -10.04
CA PHE A 4 14.30 9.83 -9.15
C PHE A 4 14.81 9.47 -7.77
N SER A 5 15.38 10.47 -7.10
CA SER A 5 15.55 10.46 -5.64
C SER A 5 14.16 10.61 -5.03
N ASP A 6 13.37 9.56 -5.17
CA ASP A 6 12.13 9.39 -4.46
C ASP A 6 12.51 8.89 -3.07
N THR A 7 12.39 9.78 -2.08
CA THR A 7 12.31 9.45 -0.65
C THR A 7 11.03 8.65 -0.34
N ASN A 8 10.70 7.69 -1.20
CA ASN A 8 9.51 6.88 -1.14
C ASN A 8 10.00 5.54 -0.64
N ASN A 9 9.91 5.34 0.68
CA ASN A 9 10.04 4.03 1.33
C ASN A 9 8.88 3.11 0.90
N ASN A 10 8.61 2.99 -0.39
CA ASN A 10 7.46 2.31 -0.95
C ASN A 10 7.99 1.36 -2.02
N THR A 11 8.80 0.40 -1.56
CA THR A 11 9.32 -0.72 -2.35
C THR A 11 8.68 -2.01 -1.84
N GLU A 12 8.74 -3.08 -2.64
CA GLU A 12 8.26 -4.41 -2.22
C GLU A 12 8.91 -4.86 -0.90
N GLU A 13 10.22 -4.67 -0.79
CA GLU A 13 10.97 -5.08 0.41
C GLU A 13 10.52 -4.30 1.65
N PHE A 14 10.31 -2.99 1.51
CA PHE A 14 9.77 -2.18 2.59
C PHE A 14 8.38 -2.67 2.98
N CYS A 15 7.51 -2.96 2.01
CA CYS A 15 6.16 -3.47 2.25
C CYS A 15 6.16 -4.78 3.05
N ARG A 16 7.02 -5.71 2.64
CA ARG A 16 7.22 -6.98 3.34
C ARG A 16 7.71 -6.75 4.77
N LEU A 17 8.73 -5.91 4.95
CA LEU A 17 9.27 -5.61 6.28
C LEU A 17 8.25 -4.91 7.18
N GLN A 18 7.41 -4.06 6.61
CA GLN A 18 6.39 -3.31 7.33
C GLN A 18 5.31 -4.22 7.95
N TYR A 19 4.95 -5.31 7.26
CA TYR A 19 3.85 -6.20 7.65
C TYR A 19 4.29 -7.64 7.98
N ASN A 20 5.59 -7.92 8.11
CA ASN A 20 6.11 -9.25 8.42
C ASN A 20 5.60 -9.86 9.74
N ASN A 21 5.28 -9.01 10.70
CA ASN A 21 4.85 -9.38 12.05
C ASN A 21 3.34 -9.14 12.25
N PHE A 22 2.59 -8.86 11.19
CA PHE A 22 1.15 -8.72 11.31
C PHE A 22 0.52 -10.09 11.62
N SER A 23 -0.22 -10.16 12.72
CA SER A 23 -1.02 -11.32 13.10
C SER A 23 -2.50 -10.99 12.98
N ILE A 24 -3.26 -11.92 12.41
CA ILE A 24 -4.71 -11.79 12.29
C ILE A 24 -5.33 -12.00 13.68
N PRO A 25 -6.18 -11.07 14.18
CA PRO A 25 -6.90 -11.27 15.43
C PRO A 25 -7.82 -12.49 15.41
N ASP A 26 -7.97 -13.17 16.55
CA ASP A 26 -8.81 -14.36 16.67
C ASP A 26 -10.25 -14.08 16.24
N GLY A 27 -10.78 -14.94 15.35
CA GLY A 27 -12.15 -14.84 14.85
C GLY A 27 -12.36 -13.82 13.72
N GLU A 28 -11.30 -13.17 13.24
CA GLU A 28 -11.39 -12.25 12.10
C GLU A 28 -10.87 -12.85 10.79
N ILE A 29 -11.41 -12.35 9.67
CA ILE A 29 -10.95 -12.71 8.32
C ILE A 29 -10.28 -11.48 7.73
N TRP A 30 -9.07 -11.66 7.21
CA TRP A 30 -8.26 -10.61 6.62
C TRP A 30 -7.64 -11.10 5.32
N CYS A 31 -7.44 -10.19 4.38
CA CYS A 31 -6.51 -10.39 3.29
C CYS A 31 -5.10 -9.99 3.72
N ASN A 32 -4.12 -10.73 3.19
CA ASN A 32 -2.71 -10.41 3.41
C ASN A 32 -2.35 -9.06 2.79
N TRP A 33 -1.24 -8.49 3.26
CA TRP A 33 -0.61 -7.36 2.59
C TRP A 33 -0.24 -7.74 1.16
N VAL A 34 -0.22 -6.75 0.25
CA VAL A 34 0.16 -6.98 -1.15
C VAL A 34 0.95 -5.79 -1.69
N TRP A 35 1.96 -6.11 -2.49
CA TRP A 35 2.68 -5.15 -3.32
C TRP A 35 2.13 -5.22 -4.74
N ASP A 36 1.61 -4.12 -5.28
CA ASP A 36 1.00 -4.08 -6.62
C ASP A 36 1.92 -3.52 -7.72
N SER A 37 3.22 -3.38 -7.42
CA SER A 37 4.26 -2.70 -8.23
C SER A 37 4.29 -1.18 -8.12
N ILE A 38 3.32 -0.56 -7.45
CA ILE A 38 3.24 0.91 -7.30
C ILE A 38 3.06 1.29 -5.82
N LEU A 39 2.18 0.60 -5.11
CA LEU A 39 1.78 0.86 -3.73
C LEU A 39 1.88 -0.41 -2.89
N CYS A 40 2.27 -0.19 -1.64
CA CYS A 40 2.18 -1.18 -0.59
C CYS A 40 0.80 -1.14 0.05
N TRP A 41 0.01 -2.20 -0.12
CA TRP A 41 -1.31 -2.32 0.51
C TRP A 41 -1.21 -3.05 1.85
N PRO A 42 -1.75 -2.48 2.94
CA PRO A 42 -1.78 -3.13 4.24
C PRO A 42 -2.62 -4.41 4.21
N PRO A 43 -2.54 -5.27 5.23
CA PRO A 43 -3.57 -6.27 5.49
C PRO A 43 -4.93 -5.60 5.64
N ILE A 44 -5.96 -6.16 5.01
CA ILE A 44 -7.30 -5.56 4.93
C ILE A 44 -8.30 -6.52 5.54
N LYS A 45 -9.08 -6.04 6.51
CA LYS A 45 -10.17 -6.83 7.11
C LYS A 45 -11.23 -7.12 6.05
N ALA A 46 -11.78 -8.32 6.04
CA ALA A 46 -12.84 -8.70 5.10
C ALA A 46 -14.07 -7.78 5.25
N SER A 47 -14.73 -7.50 4.13
CA SER A 47 -15.87 -6.59 4.05
C SER A 47 -15.53 -5.16 4.48
N SER A 48 -14.28 -4.74 4.24
CA SER A 48 -13.83 -3.38 4.51
C SER A 48 -13.13 -2.77 3.30
N THR A 49 -12.93 -1.46 3.37
CA THR A 49 -12.32 -0.69 2.30
C THR A 49 -11.15 0.09 2.86
N VAL A 50 -10.02 0.05 2.16
CA VAL A 50 -8.84 0.87 2.49
C VAL A 50 -8.59 1.89 1.38
N THR A 51 -8.16 3.08 1.77
CA THR A 51 -7.80 4.15 0.83
C THR A 51 -6.37 4.59 1.02
N GLN A 52 -5.63 4.77 -0.05
CA GLN A 52 -4.28 5.34 -0.04
C GLN A 52 -4.20 6.55 -0.95
N ARG A 53 -3.30 7.49 -0.65
CA ARG A 53 -3.05 8.62 -1.54
C ARG A 53 -2.40 8.13 -2.81
N CYS A 54 -2.79 8.71 -3.94
CA CYS A 54 -2.13 8.42 -5.20
C CYS A 54 -0.65 8.86 -5.11
N PRO A 55 0.30 7.99 -5.49
CA PRO A 55 1.70 8.35 -5.51
C PRO A 55 1.95 9.40 -6.59
N LEU A 56 2.90 10.30 -6.34
CA LEU A 56 3.32 11.28 -7.33
C LEU A 56 4.04 10.55 -8.46
N ALA A 57 3.45 10.52 -9.65
CA ALA A 57 4.06 9.91 -10.83
C ALA A 57 4.00 10.88 -12.02
N ASN A 58 5.11 11.02 -12.74
CA ASN A 58 5.21 11.74 -14.02
C ASN A 58 4.69 13.20 -14.01
N GLY A 59 4.92 13.95 -12.93
CA GLY A 59 4.55 15.37 -12.87
C GLY A 59 3.03 15.63 -12.80
N ILE A 60 2.23 14.60 -12.56
CA ILE A 60 0.80 14.74 -12.29
C ILE A 60 0.63 14.81 -10.77
N ASP A 61 0.18 15.96 -10.27
CA ASP A 61 -0.14 16.14 -8.85
C ASP A 61 -1.49 15.52 -8.54
N THR A 62 -1.46 14.24 -8.15
CA THR A 62 -2.62 13.49 -7.70
C THR A 62 -2.76 13.51 -6.16
N THR A 63 -2.12 14.46 -5.45
CA THR A 63 -2.11 14.45 -3.97
C THR A 63 -3.50 14.51 -3.33
N ASN A 64 -4.50 15.02 -4.04
CA ASN A 64 -5.89 15.06 -3.61
C ASN A 64 -6.69 13.80 -4.01
N GLU A 65 -6.13 12.94 -4.84
CA GLU A 65 -6.77 11.70 -5.28
C GLU A 65 -6.38 10.54 -4.36
N LYS A 66 -7.34 9.61 -4.20
CA LYS A 66 -7.15 8.41 -3.42
C LYS A 66 -7.51 7.19 -4.26
N VAL A 67 -6.66 6.18 -4.20
CA VAL A 67 -7.01 4.83 -4.66
C VAL A 67 -7.76 4.11 -3.56
N VAL A 68 -8.77 3.34 -3.95
CA VAL A 68 -9.66 2.62 -3.06
C VAL A 68 -9.56 1.14 -3.37
N GLN A 69 -9.31 0.32 -2.35
CA GLN A 69 -9.35 -1.14 -2.48
C GLN A 69 -10.44 -1.70 -1.57
N ASN A 70 -11.37 -2.43 -2.17
CA ASN A 70 -12.45 -3.13 -1.49
C ASN A 70 -12.17 -4.63 -1.48
N VAL A 71 -12.41 -5.28 -0.34
CA VAL A 71 -12.04 -6.66 -0.09
C VAL A 71 -13.12 -7.41 0.66
#